data_AF-A0A382GPD1-F1
#
_entry.id   AF-A0A382GPD1-F1
#
_cell.length_a   1.000
_cell.length_b   1.000
_cell.length_c   1.000
_cell.angle_alpha   90.00
_cell.angle_beta   90.00
_cell.angle_gamma   90.00
#
_symmetry.space_group_name_H-M   'P 1'
#
loop_
_entity.id
_entity.type
_entity.pdbx_description
1 polymer ?
#
loop_
_entity_poly.entity_id
_entity_poly.type
_entity_poly.pdbx_seq_one_letter_code
_entity_poly.pdbx_strand_id
1 'polypeptide(L)'
;MPVHLHALPKHRLSAKALARWSDIRSPIASDSMNKAGTLAAAIRPIKPGYLMLGPALTVRAIAGDITPLLHGISQTKPGDILMVDGGGYEDNAILGGNMANEASRRGVAGLVIDGAIRDVAEIRELDIPCFTRAVNPAGPNYSYIGDVGAPISCGGTLVESGDL
;
A
#
# COMPACT_ATOMS: atom_id res chain seq x y z
N MET A 1 -20.56 -3.94 -9.82
CA MET A 1 -20.60 -4.43 -8.41
C MET A 1 -19.84 -3.41 -7.59
N PRO A 2 -20.36 -2.98 -6.42
CA PRO A 2 -19.70 -1.94 -5.63
C PRO A 2 -18.42 -2.44 -4.97
N VAL A 3 -17.54 -1.53 -4.58
CA VAL A 3 -16.39 -1.80 -3.72
C VAL A 3 -16.91 -2.35 -2.39
N HIS A 4 -16.42 -3.51 -1.98
CA HIS A 4 -16.82 -4.13 -0.72
C HIS A 4 -15.92 -3.65 0.42
N LEU A 5 -16.54 -3.14 1.50
CA LEU A 5 -15.82 -2.72 2.70
C LEU A 5 -15.94 -3.83 3.76
N HIS A 6 -14.81 -4.44 4.09
CA HIS A 6 -14.74 -5.53 5.07
C HIS A 6 -14.50 -4.97 6.48
N ALA A 7 -14.93 -5.72 7.49
CA ALA A 7 -14.68 -5.36 8.87
C ALA A 7 -13.18 -5.42 9.17
N LEU A 8 -12.60 -4.29 9.59
CA LEU A 8 -11.19 -4.23 9.94
C LEU A 8 -10.92 -4.91 11.29
N PRO A 9 -9.69 -5.45 11.49
CA PRO A 9 -9.33 -6.07 12.75
C PRO A 9 -9.53 -5.11 13.92
N LYS A 10 -10.13 -5.63 14.99
CA LYS A 10 -10.33 -4.87 16.23
C LYS A 10 -9.03 -4.66 17.00
N HIS A 11 -8.07 -5.58 16.84
CA HIS A 11 -6.78 -5.52 17.53
C HIS A 11 -5.74 -4.86 16.62
N ARG A 12 -5.13 -3.80 17.14
CA ARG A 12 -3.96 -3.15 16.54
C ARG A 12 -2.83 -3.17 17.54
N LEU A 13 -1.60 -3.28 17.04
CA LEU A 13 -0.43 -3.10 17.87
C LEU A 13 -0.48 -1.73 18.55
N SER A 14 -0.24 -1.70 19.86
CA SER A 14 -0.05 -0.44 20.58
C SER A 14 1.18 0.29 20.05
N ALA A 15 1.24 1.62 20.19
CA ALA A 15 2.41 2.41 19.82
C ALA A 15 3.71 1.86 20.47
N LYS A 16 3.63 1.37 21.72
CA LYS A 16 4.76 0.74 22.42
C LYS A 16 5.19 -0.57 21.76
N ALA A 17 4.25 -1.39 21.29
CA ALA A 17 4.56 -2.63 20.58
C ALA A 17 5.18 -2.33 19.21
N LEU A 18 4.61 -1.37 18.48
CA LEU A 18 5.11 -0.92 17.17
C LEU A 18 6.55 -0.36 17.28
N ALA A 19 6.83 0.45 18.30
CA ALA A 19 8.15 1.05 18.51
C ALA A 19 9.28 0.01 18.66
N ARG A 20 9.00 -1.23 19.05
CA ARG A 20 10.02 -2.29 19.13
C ARG A 20 10.53 -2.73 17.76
N TRP A 21 9.84 -2.38 16.70
CA TRP A 21 10.17 -2.75 15.32
C TRP A 21 10.89 -1.62 14.58
N SER A 22 10.98 -0.40 15.14
CA SER A 22 11.56 0.76 14.44
C SER A 22 13.03 0.57 14.04
N ASP A 23 13.76 -0.24 14.81
CA ASP A 23 15.19 -0.48 14.59
C ASP A 23 15.46 -1.75 13.77
N ILE A 24 14.42 -2.53 13.45
CA ILE A 24 14.53 -3.77 12.68
C ILE A 24 14.42 -3.45 11.20
N ARG A 25 15.48 -3.73 10.45
CA ARG A 25 15.50 -3.55 8.98
C ARG A 25 14.83 -4.73 8.29
N SER A 26 14.18 -4.47 7.15
CA SER A 26 13.47 -5.51 6.38
C SER A 26 14.30 -6.74 6.01
N PRO A 27 15.63 -6.67 5.72
CA PRO A 27 16.41 -7.89 5.50
C PRO A 27 16.50 -8.79 6.74
N ILE A 28 16.63 -8.19 7.93
CA ILE A 28 16.72 -8.94 9.20
C ILE A 28 15.38 -9.63 9.49
N ALA A 29 14.26 -8.92 9.30
CA ALA A 29 12.92 -9.49 9.46
C ALA A 29 12.69 -10.64 8.46
N SER A 30 13.00 -10.42 7.18
CA SER A 30 12.89 -11.42 6.11
C SER A 30 13.70 -12.68 6.45
N ASP A 31 14.98 -12.55 6.78
CA ASP A 31 15.82 -13.71 7.11
C ASP A 31 15.34 -14.46 8.35
N SER A 32 14.90 -13.74 9.38
CA SER A 32 14.34 -14.34 10.60
C SER A 32 13.05 -15.12 10.34
N MET A 33 12.30 -14.76 9.31
CA MET A 33 11.06 -15.42 8.88
C MET A 33 11.29 -16.43 7.75
N ASN A 34 12.54 -16.83 7.48
CA ASN A 34 12.90 -17.71 6.37
C ASN A 34 12.35 -17.21 5.02
N LYS A 35 12.43 -15.88 4.81
CA LYS A 35 11.97 -15.13 3.64
C LYS A 35 10.45 -15.11 3.46
N ALA A 36 9.67 -15.72 4.34
CA ALA A 36 8.21 -15.60 4.33
C ALA A 36 7.79 -14.13 4.54
N GLY A 37 6.73 -13.70 3.86
CA GLY A 37 6.25 -12.31 3.94
C GLY A 37 7.03 -11.30 3.08
N THR A 38 8.09 -11.71 2.38
CA THR A 38 8.86 -10.80 1.52
C THR A 38 8.13 -10.59 0.19
N LEU A 39 7.91 -9.34 -0.21
CA LEU A 39 7.29 -9.01 -1.49
C LEU A 39 8.25 -9.29 -2.66
N ALA A 40 7.70 -9.50 -3.85
CA ALA A 40 8.48 -9.63 -5.08
C ALA A 40 9.41 -8.43 -5.32
N ALA A 41 10.62 -8.71 -5.85
CA ALA A 41 11.65 -7.70 -6.16
C ALA A 41 11.23 -6.63 -7.20
N ALA A 42 10.08 -6.83 -7.85
CA ALA A 42 9.45 -5.85 -8.72
C ALA A 42 8.86 -4.66 -7.93
N ILE A 43 8.45 -4.87 -6.67
CA ILE A 43 7.98 -3.81 -5.80
C ILE A 43 9.18 -3.00 -5.31
N ARG A 44 9.32 -1.76 -5.80
CA ARG A 44 10.49 -0.91 -5.56
C ARG A 44 10.10 0.45 -5.01
N PRO A 45 10.93 1.06 -4.16
CA PRO A 45 10.69 2.42 -3.70
C PRO A 45 10.85 3.41 -4.85
N ILE A 46 10.00 4.43 -4.88
CA ILE A 46 10.13 5.51 -5.87
C ILE A 46 11.31 6.44 -5.57
N LYS A 47 11.82 6.45 -4.33
CA LYS A 47 12.96 7.24 -3.87
C LYS A 47 13.86 6.38 -2.98
N PRO A 48 15.19 6.37 -3.20
CA PRO A 48 16.13 5.65 -2.34
C PRO A 48 16.02 6.08 -0.88
N GLY A 49 16.22 5.12 0.03
CA GLY A 49 16.22 5.38 1.48
C GLY A 49 14.85 5.48 2.13
N TYR A 50 13.76 5.31 1.38
CA TYR A 50 12.42 5.21 1.96
C TYR A 50 12.28 4.00 2.89
N LEU A 51 11.65 4.28 4.03
CA LEU A 51 11.39 3.35 5.12
C LEU A 51 9.99 3.66 5.63
N MET A 52 9.25 2.62 6.00
CA MET A 52 7.93 2.74 6.61
C MET A 52 7.73 1.59 7.59
N LEU A 53 6.90 1.83 8.59
CA LEU A 53 6.52 0.86 9.61
C LEU A 53 5.11 1.22 10.08
N GLY A 54 4.19 0.26 10.03
CA GLY A 54 2.81 0.50 10.41
C GLY A 54 1.92 -0.65 10.02
N PRO A 55 0.73 -0.77 10.62
CA PRO A 55 -0.21 -1.82 10.27
C PRO A 55 -0.73 -1.66 8.84
N ALA A 56 -0.86 -2.77 8.11
CA ALA A 56 -1.42 -2.81 6.79
C ALA A 56 -2.93 -2.51 6.82
N LEU A 57 -3.38 -1.66 5.90
CA LEU A 57 -4.75 -1.65 5.40
C LEU A 57 -4.72 -2.15 3.96
N THR A 58 -5.40 -3.26 3.71
CA THR A 58 -5.38 -3.94 2.41
C THR A 58 -6.46 -3.40 1.49
N VAL A 59 -6.13 -3.26 0.21
CA VAL A 59 -7.04 -2.86 -0.86
C VAL A 59 -6.80 -3.78 -2.05
N ARG A 60 -7.87 -4.35 -2.58
CA ARG A 60 -7.86 -5.10 -3.83
C ARG A 60 -8.54 -4.29 -4.91
N ALA A 61 -7.88 -4.08 -6.02
CA ALA A 61 -8.42 -3.41 -7.19
C ALA A 61 -8.24 -4.29 -8.44
N ILE A 62 -9.15 -4.15 -9.40
CA ILE A 62 -8.91 -4.68 -10.74
C ILE A 62 -7.96 -3.76 -11.51
N ALA A 63 -7.48 -4.23 -12.66
CA ALA A 63 -6.50 -3.54 -13.52
C ALA A 63 -6.79 -2.04 -13.69
N GLY A 64 -5.96 -1.21 -13.06
CA GLY A 64 -6.02 0.25 -13.15
C GLY A 64 -7.22 0.92 -12.46
N ASP A 65 -8.04 0.23 -11.67
CA ASP A 65 -9.21 0.85 -11.03
C ASP A 65 -8.82 1.60 -9.73
N ILE A 66 -9.02 2.92 -9.71
CA ILE A 66 -8.72 3.76 -8.53
C ILE A 66 -9.81 3.68 -7.47
N THR A 67 -11.02 3.25 -7.81
CA THR A 67 -12.16 3.38 -6.91
C THR A 67 -12.01 2.63 -5.57
N PRO A 68 -11.38 1.43 -5.47
CA PRO A 68 -11.13 0.81 -4.17
C PRO A 68 -10.07 1.54 -3.36
N LEU A 69 -9.06 2.13 -4.02
CA LEU A 69 -8.03 2.96 -3.39
C LEU A 69 -8.65 4.18 -2.70
N LEU A 70 -9.61 4.86 -3.34
CA LEU A 70 -10.32 6.01 -2.74
C LEU A 70 -10.99 5.62 -1.42
N HIS A 71 -11.66 4.46 -1.41
CA HIS A 71 -12.28 3.94 -0.19
C HIS A 71 -11.22 3.55 0.84
N GLY A 72 -10.12 2.89 0.42
CA GLY A 72 -8.99 2.56 1.28
C GLY A 72 -8.43 3.78 2.02
N ILE A 73 -8.09 4.85 1.29
CA ILE A 73 -7.63 6.11 1.86
C ILE A 73 -8.64 6.66 2.87
N SER A 74 -9.94 6.58 2.58
CA SER A 74 -10.98 7.03 3.51
C SER A 74 -11.04 6.24 4.83
N GLN A 75 -10.65 4.97 4.80
CA GLN A 75 -10.67 4.05 5.95
C GLN A 75 -9.34 4.01 6.73
N THR A 76 -8.26 4.55 6.16
CA THR A 76 -6.96 4.62 6.85
C THR A 76 -7.04 5.46 8.13
N LYS A 77 -6.22 5.08 9.10
CA LYS A 77 -5.90 5.88 10.29
C LYS A 77 -4.44 6.36 10.19
N PRO A 78 -4.08 7.44 10.89
CA PRO A 78 -2.68 7.87 10.98
C PRO A 78 -1.77 6.71 11.43
N GLY A 79 -0.67 6.52 10.71
CA GLY A 79 0.30 5.43 10.93
C GLY A 79 0.05 4.17 10.11
N ASP A 80 -1.08 4.04 9.40
CA ASP A 80 -1.36 2.87 8.55
C ASP A 80 -0.48 2.86 7.30
N ILE A 81 -0.17 1.66 6.80
CA ILE A 81 0.39 1.46 5.47
C ILE A 81 -0.72 0.97 4.54
N LEU A 82 -0.95 1.68 3.43
CA LEU A 82 -1.93 1.25 2.45
C LEU A 82 -1.30 0.25 1.48
N MET A 83 -1.71 -1.02 1.57
CA MET A 83 -1.24 -2.12 0.75
C MET A 83 -2.25 -2.41 -0.35
N VAL A 84 -1.87 -2.21 -1.61
CA VAL A 84 -2.78 -2.30 -2.76
C VAL A 84 -2.34 -3.45 -3.65
N ASP A 85 -3.23 -4.41 -3.85
CA ASP A 85 -3.17 -5.42 -4.89
C ASP A 85 -3.93 -4.91 -6.12
N GLY A 86 -3.19 -4.45 -7.13
CA GLY A 86 -3.71 -4.05 -8.43
C GLY A 86 -3.58 -5.14 -9.49
N GLY A 87 -3.37 -6.40 -9.07
CA GLY A 87 -3.10 -7.53 -9.96
C GLY A 87 -1.76 -7.44 -10.69
N GLY A 88 -0.85 -6.56 -10.25
CA GLY A 88 0.42 -6.30 -10.94
C GLY A 88 0.25 -5.63 -12.30
N TYR A 89 -0.90 -5.01 -12.60
CA TYR A 89 -1.15 -4.37 -13.88
C TYR A 89 -0.32 -3.08 -14.03
N GLU A 90 0.45 -2.98 -15.12
CA GLU A 90 1.46 -1.92 -15.31
C GLU A 90 1.05 -0.84 -16.32
N ASP A 91 0.00 -1.10 -17.11
CA ASP A 91 -0.36 -0.22 -18.23
C ASP A 91 -1.27 0.96 -17.85
N ASN A 92 -1.90 0.92 -16.66
CA ASN A 92 -2.71 2.01 -16.12
C ASN A 92 -2.39 2.26 -14.64
N ALA A 93 -2.11 3.51 -14.30
CA ALA A 93 -1.78 3.91 -12.94
C ALA A 93 -3.02 3.97 -12.05
N ILE A 94 -2.97 3.27 -10.91
CA ILE A 94 -4.02 3.28 -9.87
C ILE A 94 -3.88 4.52 -8.98
N LEU A 95 -2.64 4.96 -8.73
CA LEU A 95 -2.31 6.09 -7.85
C LEU A 95 -1.63 7.22 -8.65
N GLY A 96 -2.00 8.46 -8.36
CA GLY A 96 -1.31 9.67 -8.81
C GLY A 96 -1.15 10.67 -7.67
N GLY A 97 -0.62 11.86 -7.99
CA GLY A 97 -0.18 12.88 -7.02
C GLY A 97 -1.28 13.33 -6.07
N ASN A 98 -2.46 13.65 -6.61
CA ASN A 98 -3.62 14.07 -5.81
C ASN A 98 -3.97 13.10 -4.68
N MET A 99 -4.01 11.80 -4.96
CA MET A 99 -4.41 10.80 -3.96
C MET A 99 -3.26 10.45 -3.02
N ALA A 100 -2.01 10.53 -3.48
CA ALA A 100 -0.85 10.44 -2.59
C ALA A 100 -0.80 11.62 -1.60
N ASN A 101 -1.14 12.83 -2.04
CA ASN A 101 -1.25 14.01 -1.19
C ASN A 101 -2.35 13.85 -0.14
N GLU A 102 -3.52 13.35 -0.53
CA GLU A 102 -4.60 13.06 0.44
C GLU A 102 -4.19 11.99 1.46
N ALA A 103 -3.50 10.93 1.04
CA ALA A 103 -2.95 9.92 1.94
C ALA A 103 -1.95 10.53 2.93
N SER A 104 -1.04 11.39 2.46
CA SER A 104 -0.08 12.11 3.30
C SER A 104 -0.77 13.03 4.31
N ARG A 105 -1.77 13.82 3.88
CA ARG A 105 -2.58 14.66 4.76
C ARG A 105 -3.32 13.90 5.86
N ARG A 106 -3.69 12.64 5.61
CA ARG A 106 -4.33 11.75 6.58
C ARG A 106 -3.34 11.09 7.54
N GLY A 107 -2.04 11.29 7.35
CA GLY A 107 -0.98 10.70 8.17
C GLY A 107 -0.74 9.22 7.87
N VAL A 108 -1.04 8.76 6.64
CA VAL A 108 -0.66 7.42 6.18
C VAL A 108 0.87 7.31 6.22
N ALA A 109 1.39 6.23 6.83
CA ALA A 109 2.83 6.03 7.03
C ALA A 109 3.55 5.56 5.75
N GLY A 110 2.81 4.99 4.80
CA GLY A 110 3.36 4.59 3.51
C GLY A 110 2.34 3.96 2.57
N LEU A 111 2.74 3.80 1.33
CA LEU A 111 1.95 3.27 0.23
C LEU A 111 2.72 2.13 -0.45
N VAL A 112 2.06 1.00 -0.68
CA VAL A 112 2.58 -0.10 -1.50
C VAL A 112 1.57 -0.41 -2.59
N ILE A 113 1.95 -0.22 -3.84
CA ILE A 113 1.08 -0.41 -5.01
C ILE A 113 1.62 -1.57 -5.85
N ASP A 114 0.99 -2.74 -5.77
CA ASP A 114 1.23 -3.84 -6.69
C ASP A 114 0.52 -3.61 -8.03
N GLY A 115 1.04 -2.63 -8.76
CA GLY A 115 0.54 -2.11 -10.02
C GLY A 115 1.27 -0.82 -10.38
N ALA A 116 0.80 -0.09 -11.39
CA ALA A 116 1.41 1.18 -11.78
C ALA A 116 0.94 2.39 -10.96
N ILE A 117 1.80 3.39 -10.90
CA ILE A 117 1.51 4.75 -10.42
C ILE A 117 1.93 5.80 -11.45
N ARG A 118 1.49 7.05 -11.25
CA ARG A 118 1.90 8.23 -12.02
C ARG A 118 2.26 9.39 -11.11
N ASP A 119 2.63 10.54 -11.70
CA ASP A 119 2.97 11.79 -10.99
C ASP A 119 4.11 11.62 -9.98
N VAL A 120 5.07 10.72 -10.26
CA VAL A 120 6.13 10.32 -9.32
C VAL A 120 6.98 11.48 -8.80
N ALA A 121 7.16 12.54 -9.59
CA ALA A 121 7.86 13.74 -9.15
C ALA A 121 7.15 14.40 -7.96
N GLU A 122 5.84 14.62 -8.08
CA GLU A 122 4.99 15.18 -7.01
C GLU A 122 4.98 14.25 -5.79
N ILE A 123 4.83 12.93 -5.99
CA ILE A 123 4.79 11.97 -4.87
C ILE A 123 6.10 11.97 -4.08
N ARG A 124 7.25 12.16 -4.75
CA ARG A 124 8.55 12.28 -4.07
C ARG A 124 8.68 13.56 -3.24
N GLU A 125 8.02 14.65 -3.65
CA GLU A 125 8.01 15.93 -2.93
C GLU A 125 7.16 15.89 -1.66
N LEU A 126 6.11 15.07 -1.64
CA LEU A 126 5.27 14.84 -0.46
C LEU A 126 5.99 14.08 0.67
N ASP A 127 7.12 13.45 0.35
CA ASP A 127 7.95 12.61 1.24
C ASP A 127 7.19 11.49 1.97
N ILE A 128 6.09 11.02 1.40
CA ILE A 128 5.40 9.80 1.83
C ILE A 128 6.12 8.58 1.24
N PRO A 129 6.59 7.60 2.05
CA PRO A 129 7.18 6.38 1.54
C PRO A 129 6.24 5.66 0.57
N CYS A 130 6.65 5.53 -0.68
CA CYS A 130 5.85 4.89 -1.71
C CYS A 130 6.68 3.85 -2.46
N PHE A 131 6.12 2.64 -2.54
CA PHE A 131 6.67 1.50 -3.25
C PHE A 131 5.67 1.07 -4.32
N THR A 132 6.17 0.74 -5.50
CA THR A 132 5.31 0.36 -6.63
C THR A 132 5.99 -0.67 -7.52
N ARG A 133 5.20 -1.42 -8.30
CA ARG A 133 5.70 -2.28 -9.36
C ARG A 133 6.20 -1.49 -10.58
N ALA A 134 5.45 -0.47 -10.99
CA ALA A 134 5.70 0.21 -12.26
C ALA A 134 5.30 1.70 -12.22
N VAL A 135 5.81 2.46 -13.19
CA VAL A 135 5.44 3.87 -13.39
C VAL A 135 4.90 4.02 -14.80
N ASN A 136 3.68 4.53 -14.93
CA ASN A 136 3.00 4.69 -16.22
C ASN A 136 2.15 5.97 -16.21
N PRO A 137 2.21 6.84 -17.25
CA PRO A 137 1.42 8.07 -17.29
C PRO A 137 -0.09 7.84 -17.51
N ALA A 138 -0.52 6.69 -18.03
CA ALA A 138 -1.92 6.40 -18.30
C ALA A 138 -2.74 6.39 -17.00
N GLY A 139 -3.86 7.10 -17.01
CA GLY A 139 -4.70 7.26 -15.83
C GLY A 139 -5.53 6.02 -15.46
N PRO A 140 -6.17 6.05 -14.28
CA PRO A 140 -6.97 4.95 -13.80
C PRO A 140 -8.31 4.83 -14.55
N ASN A 141 -8.89 3.65 -14.42
CA ASN A 141 -10.29 3.34 -14.70
C ASN A 141 -11.16 3.62 -13.45
N TYR A 142 -12.47 3.69 -13.66
CA TYR A 142 -13.47 3.88 -12.60
C TYR A 142 -14.53 2.79 -12.67
N SER A 143 -14.14 1.56 -12.37
CA SER A 143 -15.01 0.39 -12.52
C SER A 143 -15.80 0.07 -11.25
N TYR A 144 -15.44 0.64 -10.10
CA TYR A 144 -16.09 0.46 -8.79
C TYR A 144 -15.99 -0.97 -8.27
N ILE A 145 -15.01 -1.75 -8.74
CA ILE A 145 -14.87 -3.17 -8.41
C ILE A 145 -13.60 -3.39 -7.58
N GLY A 146 -13.78 -3.93 -6.38
CA GLY A 146 -12.68 -4.28 -5.50
C GLY A 146 -13.11 -4.48 -4.06
N ASP A 147 -12.12 -4.56 -3.18
CA ASP A 147 -12.32 -4.77 -1.74
C ASP A 147 -11.41 -3.86 -0.94
N VAL A 148 -11.85 -3.46 0.24
CA VAL A 148 -11.02 -2.83 1.28
C VAL A 148 -11.13 -3.67 2.53
N GLY A 149 -10.00 -4.07 3.11
CA GLY A 149 -9.93 -4.84 4.35
C GLY A 149 -9.89 -6.36 4.19
N ALA A 150 -10.10 -6.89 2.98
CA ALA A 150 -9.98 -8.33 2.70
C ALA A 150 -8.51 -8.76 2.57
N PRO A 151 -8.17 -10.05 2.78
CA PRO A 151 -6.86 -10.57 2.42
C PRO A 151 -6.56 -10.36 0.93
N ILE A 152 -5.32 -9.97 0.61
CA ILE A 152 -4.85 -9.70 -0.76
C ILE A 152 -3.55 -10.45 -1.07
N SER A 153 -3.21 -10.55 -2.36
CA SER A 153 -1.90 -11.02 -2.81
C SER A 153 -1.09 -9.85 -3.34
N CYS A 154 -0.37 -9.15 -2.45
CA CYS A 154 0.48 -8.02 -2.83
C CYS A 154 1.91 -8.52 -3.09
N GLY A 155 2.46 -8.28 -4.27
CA GLY A 155 3.81 -8.69 -4.63
C GLY A 155 4.02 -10.20 -4.57
N GLY A 156 2.97 -11.00 -4.77
CA GLY A 156 3.00 -12.47 -4.64
C GLY A 156 2.95 -13.00 -3.20
N THR A 157 2.67 -12.14 -2.23
CA THR A 157 2.62 -12.48 -0.80
C THR A 157 1.22 -12.21 -0.25
N LEU A 158 0.72 -13.13 0.57
CA LEU A 158 -0.52 -12.93 1.33
C LEU A 158 -0.31 -11.79 2.33
N VAL A 159 -1.20 -10.80 2.29
CA VAL A 159 -1.24 -9.70 3.26
C VAL A 159 -2.67 -9.58 3.77
N GLU A 160 -2.81 -9.55 5.08
CA GLU A 160 -4.08 -9.28 5.76
C GLU A 160 -4.07 -7.87 6.35
N SER A 161 -5.25 -7.24 6.42
CA SER A 161 -5.35 -5.98 7.17
C SER A 161 -4.96 -6.23 8.63
N GLY A 162 -4.12 -5.35 9.18
CA GLY A 162 -3.56 -5.46 10.53
C GLY A 162 -2.19 -6.14 10.62
N ASP A 163 -1.70 -6.77 9.54
CA ASP A 163 -0.31 -7.24 9.46
C ASP A 163 0.67 -6.09 9.62
N LEU A 164 1.89 -6.39 10.06
CA LEU A 164 2.98 -5.43 10.24
C LEU A 164 4.03 -5.55 9.13
#